data_AF-A0A2W5YMR2-F1
#
_entry.id   AF-A0A2W5YMR2-F1
#
_cell.length_a   1.000
_cell.length_b   1.000
_cell.length_c   1.000
_cell.angle_alpha   90.00
_cell.angle_beta   90.00
_cell.angle_gamma   90.00
#
_symmetry.space_group_name_H-M   'P 1'
#
loop_
_entity.id
_entity.type
_entity.pdbx_description
1 polymer ?
#
loop_
_entity_poly.entity_id
_entity_poly.type
_entity_poly.pdbx_seq_one_letter_code
_entity_poly.pdbx_strand_id
1 'polypeptide(L)'
;MHYKSGAERNLREIGQQPGVAHLLEGSVQRATNRVRLNAQLIDARTDTHVWGQTYDRDLADVFASQSEIAKAIAEQLQARISPRENEAISNAPTTDLIASKLYTQARDRQSAGNDPKRPDYAAAWGVLGVIDAGLGRKDEAVREVKHACELLPVSRDTFIGPALVTNLAVIYAWTGEKDSALAQLSISSQIPSGVTYGELKLDPQ
;
A
#
# COMPACT_ATOMS: atom_id res chain seq x y z
N MET A 1 22.34 1.17 5.16
CA MET A 1 21.71 1.62 3.89
C MET A 1 22.67 2.60 3.21
N HIS A 2 23.48 2.14 2.26
CA HIS A 2 24.58 2.90 1.63
C HIS A 2 24.15 3.76 0.43
N TYR A 3 22.85 3.96 0.21
CA TYR A 3 22.30 4.64 -0.97
C TYR A 3 21.70 6.03 -0.67
N LYS A 4 22.14 6.72 0.40
CA LYS A 4 21.65 8.07 0.74
C LYS A 4 22.33 9.15 -0.09
N SER A 5 21.63 10.26 -0.37
CA SER A 5 22.06 11.34 -1.29
C SER A 5 23.23 12.10 -0.68
N GLY A 6 24.35 12.21 -1.42
CA GLY A 6 25.52 13.01 -1.02
C GLY A 6 26.89 12.31 -1.00
N ALA A 7 26.97 10.99 -1.17
CA ALA A 7 28.25 10.30 -1.42
C ALA A 7 28.47 10.14 -2.94
N GLU A 8 29.71 10.08 -3.43
CA GLU A 8 30.00 9.68 -4.81
C GLU A 8 29.42 8.28 -5.04
N ARG A 9 28.29 8.21 -5.74
CA ARG A 9 27.57 6.96 -5.98
C ARG A 9 27.92 6.45 -7.36
N ASN A 10 28.49 5.25 -7.41
CA ASN A 10 28.61 4.53 -8.67
C ASN A 10 27.23 3.92 -9.02
N LEU A 11 26.45 4.63 -9.84
CA LEU A 11 25.10 4.20 -10.23
C LEU A 11 25.10 2.83 -10.93
N ARG A 12 26.21 2.46 -11.56
CA ARG A 12 26.41 1.12 -12.12
C ARG A 12 26.50 0.04 -11.06
N GLU A 13 27.26 0.28 -9.98
CA GLU A 13 27.32 -0.67 -8.85
C GLU A 13 25.97 -0.79 -8.14
N ILE A 14 25.25 0.32 -8.00
CA ILE A 14 23.90 0.35 -7.41
C ILE A 14 22.89 -0.40 -8.27
N GLY A 15 23.02 -0.37 -9.60
CA GLY A 15 22.21 -1.20 -10.50
C GLY A 15 22.58 -2.68 -10.44
N GLN A 16 23.87 -3.00 -10.36
CA GLN A 16 24.38 -4.37 -10.38
C GLN A 16 24.06 -5.16 -9.11
N GLN A 17 24.17 -4.55 -7.93
CA GLN A 17 23.91 -5.24 -6.65
C GLN A 17 22.49 -5.84 -6.53
N PRO A 18 21.41 -5.11 -6.84
CA PRO A 18 20.05 -5.64 -6.89
C PRO A 18 19.66 -6.23 -8.26
N GLY A 19 20.50 -6.11 -9.29
CA GLY A 19 20.23 -6.63 -10.63
C GLY A 19 19.19 -5.83 -11.42
N VAL A 20 19.09 -4.51 -11.21
CA VAL A 20 18.13 -3.64 -11.89
C VAL A 20 18.75 -2.91 -13.08
N ALA A 21 18.00 -2.77 -14.16
CA ALA A 21 18.46 -2.09 -15.38
C ALA A 21 18.32 -0.56 -15.31
N HIS A 22 17.33 -0.07 -14.57
CA HIS A 22 17.03 1.36 -14.44
C HIS A 22 16.91 1.76 -12.97
N LEU A 23 17.34 2.98 -12.68
CA LEU A 23 17.20 3.62 -11.36
C LEU A 23 16.24 4.80 -11.50
N LEU A 24 15.25 4.85 -10.60
CA LEU A 24 14.40 6.02 -10.43
C LEU A 24 14.92 6.81 -9.23
N GLU A 25 15.28 8.06 -9.45
CA GLU A 25 15.66 8.98 -8.39
C GLU A 25 14.70 10.16 -8.35
N GLY A 26 14.56 10.76 -7.18
CA GLY A 26 13.75 11.96 -7.04
C GLY A 26 14.03 12.75 -5.78
N SER A 27 13.52 13.97 -5.75
CA SER A 27 13.56 14.84 -4.57
C SER A 27 12.24 15.56 -4.39
N VAL A 28 11.91 15.85 -3.14
CA VAL A 28 10.71 16.59 -2.75
C VAL A 28 11.14 17.78 -1.92
N GLN A 29 10.70 18.96 -2.34
CA GLN A 29 10.86 20.21 -1.60
C GLN A 29 9.47 20.78 -1.32
N ARG A 30 9.20 21.18 -0.08
CA ARG A 30 7.92 21.76 0.31
C ARG A 30 8.14 23.16 0.87
N ALA A 31 7.37 24.12 0.37
CA ALA A 31 7.34 25.49 0.85
C ALA A 31 5.88 25.93 1.05
N THR A 32 5.47 26.12 2.31
CA THR A 32 4.11 26.48 2.69
C THR A 32 3.08 25.54 2.04
N ASN A 33 2.40 25.99 0.99
CA ASN A 33 1.37 25.23 0.27
C ASN A 33 1.82 24.69 -1.09
N ARG A 34 3.11 24.80 -1.43
CA ARG A 34 3.67 24.37 -2.71
C ARG A 34 4.63 23.21 -2.51
N VAL A 35 4.59 22.26 -3.43
CA VAL A 35 5.52 21.13 -3.50
C VAL A 35 6.21 21.15 -4.85
N ARG A 36 7.54 21.13 -4.82
CA ARG A 36 8.39 20.87 -5.97
C ARG A 36 8.89 19.44 -5.91
N LEU A 37 8.50 18.64 -6.90
CA LEU A 37 8.96 17.27 -7.10
C LEU A 37 9.94 17.25 -8.27
N ASN A 38 11.08 16.60 -8.10
CA ASN A 38 11.94 16.22 -9.22
C ASN A 38 11.95 14.71 -9.29
N ALA A 39 11.80 14.15 -10.49
CA ALA A 39 11.94 12.71 -10.73
C ALA A 39 12.80 12.51 -11.98
N GLN A 40 13.68 11.52 -11.94
CA GLN A 40 14.57 11.16 -13.05
C GLN A 40 14.74 9.65 -13.14
N LEU A 41 14.71 9.14 -14.37
CA LEU A 41 14.96 7.75 -14.70
C LEU A 41 16.34 7.65 -15.35
N ILE A 42 17.17 6.76 -14.86
CA ILE A 42 18.56 6.58 -15.27
C ILE A 42 18.78 5.14 -15.71
N ASP A 43 19.42 4.91 -16.86
CA ASP A 43 19.94 3.59 -17.22
C ASP A 43 21.20 3.30 -16.40
N ALA A 44 21.12 2.32 -15.49
CA ALA A 44 22.19 2.02 -14.55
C ALA A 44 23.43 1.43 -15.24
N ARG A 45 23.29 0.87 -16.45
CA ARG A 45 24.41 0.23 -17.16
C ARG A 45 25.31 1.28 -17.77
N THR A 46 24.70 2.33 -18.33
CA THR A 46 25.39 3.39 -19.07
C THR A 46 25.49 4.70 -18.30
N ASP A 47 24.91 4.77 -17.10
CA ASP A 47 24.85 5.98 -16.28
C ASP A 47 24.18 7.16 -17.01
N THR A 48 23.17 6.86 -17.81
CA THR A 48 22.54 7.83 -18.73
C THR A 48 21.16 8.21 -18.23
N HIS A 49 20.89 9.50 -18.10
CA HIS A 49 19.55 10.01 -17.79
C HIS A 49 18.65 9.81 -19.00
N VAL A 50 17.66 8.93 -18.90
CA VAL A 50 16.72 8.62 -19.98
C VAL A 50 15.47 9.48 -19.92
N TRP A 51 15.11 9.96 -18.72
CA TRP A 51 14.00 10.88 -18.52
C TRP A 51 14.21 11.69 -17.25
N GLY A 52 13.69 12.91 -17.22
CA GLY A 52 13.65 13.72 -16.00
C GLY A 52 12.63 14.84 -16.13
N GLN A 53 11.91 15.10 -15.04
CA GLN A 53 10.89 16.14 -15.01
C GLN A 53 10.75 16.76 -13.62
N THR A 54 10.44 18.05 -13.61
CA THR A 54 10.11 18.83 -12.42
C THR A 54 8.63 19.17 -12.41
N TYR A 55 7.98 18.97 -11.27
CA TYR A 55 6.57 19.29 -11.05
C TYR A 55 6.48 20.30 -9.92
N ASP A 56 5.83 21.43 -10.18
CA ASP A 56 5.64 22.50 -9.21
C ASP A 56 4.15 22.74 -9.00
N ARG A 57 3.61 22.22 -7.89
CA ARG A 57 2.16 22.10 -7.68
C ARG A 57 1.75 22.59 -6.30
N ASP A 58 0.46 22.80 -6.12
CA ASP A 58 -0.12 22.96 -4.80
C ASP A 58 -0.07 21.64 -4.03
N LEU A 59 0.01 21.70 -2.69
CA LEU A 59 0.02 20.52 -1.83
C LEU A 59 -1.28 19.70 -1.99
N ALA A 60 -2.41 20.35 -2.29
CA ALA A 60 -3.68 19.66 -2.54
C ALA A 60 -3.64 18.77 -3.79
N ASP A 61 -2.80 19.08 -4.77
CA ASP A 61 -2.70 18.37 -6.05
C ASP A 61 -1.55 17.34 -6.09
N VAL A 62 -0.90 17.07 -4.97
CA VAL A 62 0.32 16.24 -4.92
C VAL A 62 0.07 14.81 -5.42
N PHE A 63 -1.12 14.26 -5.22
CA PHE A 63 -1.48 12.91 -5.70
C PHE A 63 -1.62 12.84 -7.23
N ALA A 64 -2.07 13.91 -7.88
CA ALA A 64 -2.12 13.97 -9.34
C ALA A 64 -0.70 13.83 -9.95
N SER A 65 0.31 14.38 -9.27
CA SER A 65 1.70 14.25 -9.70
C SER A 65 2.20 12.81 -9.60
N GLN A 66 1.74 12.02 -8.63
CA GLN A 66 2.13 10.61 -8.50
C GLN A 66 1.68 9.79 -9.71
N SER A 67 0.42 9.95 -10.13
CA SER A 67 -0.14 9.30 -11.31
C SER A 67 0.55 9.75 -12.60
N GLU A 68 0.82 11.05 -12.75
CA GLU A 68 1.56 11.59 -13.90
C GLU A 68 2.97 11.01 -14.01
N ILE A 69 3.72 10.98 -12.90
CA ILE A 69 5.07 10.43 -12.84
C ILE A 69 5.07 8.94 -13.17
N ALA A 70 4.15 8.16 -12.58
CA ALA A 70 4.06 6.72 -12.84
C ALA A 70 3.78 6.41 -14.32
N LYS A 71 2.85 7.14 -14.95
CA LYS A 71 2.55 7.00 -16.38
C LYS A 71 3.75 7.39 -17.25
N ALA A 72 4.37 8.53 -16.97
CA ALA A 72 5.55 8.98 -17.73
C ALA A 72 6.68 7.96 -17.66
N ILE A 73 6.98 7.40 -16.48
CA ILE A 73 8.00 6.36 -16.32
C ILE A 73 7.62 5.10 -17.11
N ALA A 74 6.38 4.65 -17.02
CA ALA A 74 5.93 3.45 -17.71
C ALA A 74 5.98 3.60 -19.24
N GLU A 75 5.67 4.80 -19.76
CA GLU A 75 5.85 5.14 -21.19
C GLU A 75 7.33 5.09 -21.61
N GLN A 76 8.23 5.69 -20.81
CA GLN A 76 9.67 5.69 -21.10
C GLN A 76 10.28 4.29 -21.06
N LEU A 77 9.80 3.44 -20.15
CA LEU A 77 10.20 2.03 -20.06
C LEU A 77 9.52 1.14 -21.11
N GLN A 78 8.59 1.69 -21.91
CA GLN A 78 7.73 0.93 -22.83
C GLN A 78 7.06 -0.28 -22.13
N ALA A 79 6.67 -0.07 -20.87
CA ALA A 79 6.06 -1.11 -20.06
C ALA A 79 4.69 -1.49 -20.61
N ARG A 80 4.38 -2.79 -20.62
CA ARG A 80 3.03 -3.27 -20.93
C ARG A 80 2.17 -3.07 -19.70
N ILE A 81 1.39 -2.00 -19.67
CA ILE A 81 0.40 -1.73 -18.62
C ILE A 81 -0.94 -2.35 -19.04
N SER A 82 -1.51 -3.20 -18.20
CA SER A 82 -2.86 -3.73 -18.41
C SER A 82 -3.92 -2.63 -18.22
N PRO A 83 -5.12 -2.78 -18.79
CA PRO A 83 -6.21 -1.82 -18.58
C PRO A 83 -6.52 -1.59 -17.09
N ARG A 84 -6.50 -2.65 -16.28
CA ARG A 84 -6.73 -2.59 -14.82
C ARG A 84 -5.65 -1.80 -14.09
N GLU A 85 -4.37 -2.01 -14.44
CA GLU A 85 -3.28 -1.22 -13.84
C GLU A 85 -3.36 0.25 -14.25
N ASN A 86 -3.74 0.53 -15.50
CA ASN A 86 -3.90 1.91 -15.96
C ASN A 86 -5.05 2.64 -15.24
N GLU A 87 -6.17 1.95 -14.98
CA GLU A 87 -7.25 2.46 -14.14
C GLU A 87 -6.79 2.71 -12.70
N ALA A 88 -6.06 1.76 -12.10
CA ALA A 88 -5.51 1.91 -10.75
C ALA A 88 -4.52 3.07 -10.63
N ILE A 89 -3.68 3.29 -11.64
CA ILE A 89 -2.74 4.42 -11.70
C ILE A 89 -3.49 5.75 -11.89
N SER A 90 -4.60 5.74 -12.63
CA SER A 90 -5.38 6.95 -12.92
C SER A 90 -6.23 7.43 -11.73
N ASN A 91 -6.61 6.52 -10.85
CA ASN A 91 -7.40 6.86 -9.68
C ASN A 91 -6.49 7.28 -8.51
N ALA A 92 -6.60 8.53 -8.07
CA ALA A 92 -5.93 8.97 -6.84
C ALA A 92 -6.42 8.09 -5.68
N PRO A 93 -5.52 7.42 -4.92
CA PRO A 93 -5.91 6.52 -3.83
C PRO A 93 -6.74 7.24 -2.75
N THR A 94 -6.50 8.54 -2.57
CA THR A 94 -7.26 9.42 -1.69
C THR A 94 -6.94 10.88 -2.05
N THR A 95 -7.79 11.81 -1.62
CA THR A 95 -7.50 13.26 -1.61
C THR A 95 -7.17 13.77 -0.20
N ASP A 96 -7.29 12.91 0.82
CA ASP A 96 -7.02 13.26 2.21
C ASP A 96 -5.54 13.00 2.56
N LEU A 97 -4.81 14.10 2.78
CA LEU A 97 -3.39 14.08 3.15
C LEU A 97 -3.12 13.39 4.49
N ILE A 98 -4.06 13.46 5.44
CA ILE A 98 -3.96 12.80 6.75
C ILE A 98 -4.10 11.29 6.55
N ALA A 99 -5.11 10.86 5.79
CA ALA A 99 -5.32 9.45 5.48
C ALA A 99 -4.09 8.83 4.78
N SER A 100 -3.55 9.52 3.77
CA SER A 100 -2.33 9.08 3.08
C SER A 100 -1.12 9.03 4.02
N LYS A 101 -0.91 10.04 4.86
CA LYS A 101 0.19 10.05 5.83
C LYS A 101 0.09 8.87 6.81
N LEU A 102 -1.09 8.62 7.36
CA LEU A 102 -1.32 7.52 8.29
C LEU A 102 -1.09 6.17 7.61
N TYR A 103 -1.54 6.01 6.36
CA TYR A 103 -1.29 4.81 5.56
C TYR A 103 0.20 4.56 5.33
N THR A 104 0.95 5.58 4.89
CA THR A 104 2.40 5.45 4.68
C THR A 104 3.11 5.12 5.99
N GLN A 105 2.74 5.75 7.10
CA GLN A 105 3.30 5.43 8.42
C GLN A 105 3.01 3.98 8.84
N ALA A 106 1.82 3.45 8.54
CA ALA A 106 1.48 2.06 8.80
C ALA A 106 2.31 1.10 7.94
N ARG A 107 2.48 1.38 6.64
CA ARG A 107 3.35 0.63 5.72
C ARG A 107 4.82 0.65 6.14
N ASP A 108 5.33 1.81 6.57
CA ASP A 108 6.71 1.93 7.06
C ASP A 108 6.92 1.09 8.32
N ARG A 109 5.96 1.13 9.26
CA ARG A 109 5.99 0.26 10.44
C ARG A 109 5.87 -1.21 10.07
N GLN A 110 5.14 -1.57 9.01
CA GLN A 110 4.98 -2.95 8.54
C GLN A 110 6.30 -3.47 7.98
N SER A 111 6.95 -2.70 7.11
CA SER A 111 8.26 -3.05 6.56
C SER A 111 9.36 -3.11 7.64
N ALA A 112 9.28 -2.25 8.66
CA ALA A 112 10.17 -2.30 9.82
C ALA A 112 9.81 -3.39 10.85
N GLY A 113 8.56 -3.83 10.86
CA GLY A 113 7.93 -4.70 11.85
C GLY A 113 7.78 -6.15 11.40
N ASN A 114 8.50 -6.58 10.36
CA ASN A 114 8.53 -7.96 9.87
C ASN A 114 9.22 -8.95 10.85
N ASP A 115 9.15 -8.67 12.16
CA ASP A 115 9.53 -9.54 13.25
C ASP A 115 8.31 -10.38 13.66
N PRO A 116 8.30 -11.70 13.38
CA PRO A 116 7.18 -12.58 13.71
C PRO A 116 6.90 -12.72 15.22
N LYS A 117 7.67 -12.04 16.09
CA LYS A 117 7.53 -12.08 17.56
C LYS A 117 6.70 -10.95 18.17
N ARG A 118 6.05 -10.10 17.36
CA ARG A 118 5.21 -8.97 17.83
C ARG A 118 3.71 -9.21 17.57
N PRO A 119 3.02 -10.00 18.42
CA PRO A 119 1.60 -10.30 18.25
C PRO A 119 0.71 -9.05 18.38
N ASP A 120 1.11 -8.05 19.17
CA ASP A 120 0.48 -6.72 19.23
C ASP A 120 0.37 -6.02 17.86
N TYR A 121 1.21 -6.42 16.90
CA TYR A 121 1.22 -5.88 15.56
C TYR A 121 0.14 -6.50 14.63
N ALA A 122 -0.38 -7.70 14.91
CA ALA A 122 -1.38 -8.36 14.03
C ALA A 122 -2.68 -7.56 13.88
N ALA A 123 -3.11 -6.84 14.92
CA ALA A 123 -4.25 -5.93 14.85
C ALA A 123 -4.05 -4.85 13.76
N ALA A 124 -2.82 -4.33 13.63
CA ALA A 124 -2.49 -3.35 12.60
C ALA A 124 -2.55 -3.94 11.17
N TRP A 125 -2.16 -5.21 11.00
CA TRP A 125 -2.30 -5.92 9.72
C TRP A 125 -3.77 -6.11 9.32
N GLY A 126 -4.66 -6.39 10.28
CA GLY A 126 -6.09 -6.48 10.02
C GLY A 126 -6.70 -5.17 9.54
N VAL A 127 -6.37 -4.06 10.20
CA VAL A 127 -6.83 -2.72 9.79
C VAL A 127 -6.23 -2.31 8.44
N LEU A 128 -4.96 -2.59 8.20
CA LEU A 128 -4.31 -2.30 6.91
C LEU A 128 -4.96 -3.09 5.77
N GLY A 129 -5.31 -4.36 5.98
CA GLY A 129 -6.02 -5.15 5.00
C GLY A 129 -7.37 -4.54 4.62
N VAL A 130 -8.12 -3.98 5.59
CA VAL A 130 -9.39 -3.28 5.31
C VAL A 130 -9.14 -2.00 4.51
N ILE A 131 -8.10 -1.25 4.83
CA ILE A 131 -7.70 -0.07 4.06
C ILE A 131 -7.31 -0.45 2.63
N ASP A 132 -6.49 -1.48 2.44
CA ASP A 132 -6.07 -1.96 1.12
C ASP A 132 -7.27 -2.49 0.31
N ALA A 133 -8.26 -3.12 0.96
CA ALA A 133 -9.51 -3.51 0.30
C ALA A 133 -10.30 -2.29 -0.20
N GLY A 134 -10.44 -1.25 0.63
CA GLY A 134 -11.08 0.01 0.23
C GLY A 134 -10.35 0.75 -0.90
N LEU A 135 -9.04 0.55 -1.03
CA LEU A 135 -8.21 1.08 -2.11
C LEU A 135 -8.20 0.20 -3.38
N GLY A 136 -8.98 -0.88 -3.43
CA GLY A 136 -9.04 -1.81 -4.56
C GLY A 136 -7.84 -2.76 -4.69
N ARG A 137 -6.95 -2.79 -3.69
CA ARG A 137 -5.75 -3.63 -3.62
C ARG A 137 -6.08 -5.01 -3.05
N LYS A 138 -6.89 -5.75 -3.81
CA LYS A 138 -7.48 -7.04 -3.40
C LYS A 138 -6.45 -8.04 -2.90
N ASP A 139 -5.37 -8.25 -3.65
CA ASP A 139 -4.42 -9.31 -3.37
C ASP A 139 -3.58 -8.99 -2.12
N GLU A 140 -3.25 -7.71 -1.91
CA GLU A 140 -2.62 -7.22 -0.68
C GLU A 140 -3.54 -7.36 0.51
N ALA A 141 -4.79 -6.89 0.38
CA ALA A 141 -5.78 -6.91 1.44
C ALA A 141 -5.97 -8.32 2.02
N VAL A 142 -6.21 -9.31 1.14
CA VAL A 142 -6.44 -10.71 1.53
C VAL A 142 -5.20 -11.33 2.16
N ARG A 143 -4.00 -11.02 1.64
CA ARG A 143 -2.73 -11.55 2.16
C ARG A 143 -2.45 -11.05 3.57
N GLU A 144 -2.63 -9.75 3.79
CA GLU A 144 -2.32 -9.09 5.06
C GLU A 144 -3.23 -9.55 6.19
N VAL A 145 -4.54 -9.63 5.95
CA VAL A 145 -5.48 -10.09 6.97
C VAL A 145 -5.36 -11.60 7.25
N LYS A 146 -5.05 -12.43 6.24
CA LYS A 146 -4.78 -13.87 6.46
C LYS A 146 -3.58 -14.06 7.36
N HIS A 147 -2.51 -13.32 7.09
CA HIS A 147 -1.31 -13.35 7.95
C HIS A 147 -1.63 -12.92 9.39
N ALA A 148 -2.46 -11.89 9.56
CA ALA A 148 -2.92 -11.48 10.88
C ALA A 148 -3.66 -12.61 11.62
N CYS A 149 -4.59 -13.30 10.94
CA CYS A 149 -5.33 -14.43 11.49
C CYS A 149 -4.44 -15.63 11.84
N GLU A 150 -3.36 -15.85 11.10
CA GLU A 150 -2.37 -16.90 11.41
C GLU A 150 -1.55 -16.57 12.66
N LEU A 151 -1.18 -15.29 12.83
CA LEU A 151 -0.42 -14.82 13.99
C LEU A 151 -1.27 -14.83 15.28
N LEU A 152 -2.53 -14.43 15.17
CA LEU A 152 -3.48 -14.34 16.28
C LEU A 152 -4.79 -15.06 15.95
N PRO A 153 -4.79 -16.41 15.97
CA PRO A 153 -6.00 -17.17 15.77
C PRO A 153 -6.96 -16.98 16.95
N VAL A 154 -8.26 -17.10 16.69
CA VAL A 154 -9.33 -17.01 17.71
C VAL A 154 -9.10 -17.96 18.88
N SER A 155 -8.45 -19.11 18.65
CA SER A 155 -8.11 -20.09 19.69
C SER A 155 -7.04 -19.62 20.67
N ARG A 156 -6.27 -18.58 20.33
CA ARG A 156 -5.18 -18.03 21.15
C ARG A 156 -5.45 -16.63 21.67
N ASP A 157 -6.43 -15.93 21.10
CA ASP A 157 -6.80 -14.58 21.50
C ASP A 157 -8.30 -14.36 21.33
N THR A 158 -8.97 -14.07 22.43
CA THR A 158 -10.42 -13.93 22.51
C THR A 158 -10.91 -12.49 22.25
N PHE A 159 -10.01 -11.56 21.93
CA PHE A 159 -10.34 -10.14 21.80
C PHE A 159 -9.99 -9.59 20.40
N ILE A 160 -8.73 -9.71 19.98
CA ILE A 160 -8.23 -9.33 18.66
C ILE A 160 -8.54 -10.40 17.61
N GLY A 161 -8.42 -11.69 17.96
CA GLY A 161 -8.68 -12.80 17.03
C GLY A 161 -10.07 -12.71 16.35
N PRO A 162 -11.17 -12.53 17.10
CA PRO A 162 -12.51 -12.36 16.53
C PRO A 162 -12.66 -11.12 15.64
N ALA A 163 -11.98 -10.02 15.98
CA ALA A 163 -11.97 -8.81 15.16
C ALA A 163 -11.27 -9.02 13.81
N LEU A 164 -10.21 -9.83 13.76
CA LEU A 164 -9.51 -10.17 12.51
C LEU A 164 -10.36 -11.03 11.58
N VAL A 165 -11.15 -11.97 12.12
CA VAL A 165 -12.13 -12.77 11.34
C VAL A 165 -13.21 -11.86 10.76
N THR A 166 -13.65 -10.86 11.52
CA THR A 166 -14.60 -9.85 11.05
C THR A 166 -14.02 -8.98 9.93
N ASN A 167 -12.78 -8.51 10.09
CA ASN A 167 -12.08 -7.77 9.03
C ASN A 167 -11.90 -8.61 7.76
N LEU A 168 -11.61 -9.91 7.89
CA LEU A 168 -11.50 -10.84 6.77
C LEU A 168 -12.84 -10.96 6.02
N ALA A 169 -13.97 -11.01 6.74
CA ALA A 169 -15.29 -10.98 6.12
C ALA A 169 -15.56 -9.70 5.33
N VAL A 170 -15.23 -8.54 5.90
CA VAL A 170 -15.37 -7.22 5.25
C VAL A 170 -14.49 -7.14 4.00
N ILE A 171 -13.22 -7.56 4.09
CA ILE A 171 -12.28 -7.57 2.97
C ILE A 171 -12.78 -8.48 1.85
N TYR A 172 -13.31 -9.66 2.17
CA TYR A 172 -13.90 -10.54 1.15
C TYR A 172 -15.16 -9.96 0.52
N ALA A 173 -16.02 -9.29 1.29
CA ALA A 173 -17.20 -8.61 0.77
C ALA A 173 -16.80 -7.51 -0.22
N TRP A 174 -15.87 -6.62 0.17
CA TRP A 174 -15.41 -5.51 -0.64
C TRP A 174 -14.59 -5.94 -1.86
N THR A 175 -13.93 -7.10 -1.79
CA THR A 175 -13.17 -7.65 -2.93
C THR A 175 -13.96 -8.61 -3.82
N GLY A 176 -15.27 -8.78 -3.55
CA GLY A 176 -16.21 -9.56 -4.34
C GLY A 176 -16.19 -11.08 -4.11
N GLU A 177 -15.52 -11.56 -3.06
CA GLU A 177 -15.43 -12.97 -2.67
C GLU A 177 -16.58 -13.37 -1.74
N LYS A 178 -17.81 -13.33 -2.27
CA LYS A 178 -19.05 -13.48 -1.48
C LYS A 178 -19.13 -14.78 -0.67
N ASP A 179 -18.71 -15.91 -1.24
CA ASP A 179 -18.74 -17.20 -0.54
C ASP A 179 -17.75 -17.22 0.63
N SER A 180 -16.56 -16.67 0.43
CA SER A 180 -15.55 -16.50 1.48
C SER A 180 -16.03 -15.55 2.57
N ALA A 181 -16.70 -14.45 2.20
CA ALA A 181 -17.27 -13.50 3.15
C ALA A 181 -18.34 -14.15 4.04
N LEU A 182 -19.28 -14.88 3.45
CA LEU A 182 -20.32 -15.61 4.18
C LEU A 182 -19.74 -16.69 5.10
N ALA A 183 -18.70 -17.40 4.65
CA ALA A 183 -18.01 -18.38 5.49
C ALA A 183 -17.38 -17.73 6.74
N GLN A 184 -16.73 -16.58 6.59
CA GLN A 184 -16.13 -15.86 7.72
C GLN A 184 -17.18 -15.20 8.64
N LEU A 185 -18.28 -14.68 8.09
CA LEU A 185 -19.40 -14.17 8.89
C LEU A 185 -20.07 -15.27 9.71
N SER A 186 -20.21 -16.48 9.14
CA SER A 186 -20.74 -17.64 9.87
C SER A 186 -19.86 -17.98 11.08
N ILE A 187 -18.53 -18.00 10.90
CA ILE A 187 -17.56 -18.21 11.99
C ILE A 187 -17.67 -17.08 13.02
N SER A 188 -17.68 -15.81 12.59
CA SER A 188 -17.78 -14.65 13.48
C SER A 188 -19.06 -14.65 14.30
N SER A 189 -20.20 -15.02 13.71
CA SER A 189 -21.51 -15.05 14.39
C SER A 189 -21.59 -16.08 15.53
N GLN A 190 -20.70 -17.06 15.55
CA GLN A 190 -20.61 -18.10 16.58
C GLN A 190 -19.62 -17.74 17.70
N ILE A 191 -18.84 -16.67 17.54
CA ILE A 191 -17.82 -16.24 18.51
C ILE A 191 -18.40 -15.12 19.40
N PRO A 192 -18.28 -15.21 20.74
CA PRO A 192 -18.60 -14.08 21.62
C PRO A 192 -17.76 -12.85 21.23
N SER A 193 -18.39 -11.68 21.08
CA SER A 193 -17.78 -10.45 20.52
C SER A 193 -17.49 -10.46 19.00
N GLY A 194 -18.08 -11.39 18.24
CA GLY A 194 -18.13 -11.33 16.78
C GLY A 194 -19.21 -10.37 16.23
N VAL A 195 -19.36 -10.35 14.90
CA VAL A 195 -20.29 -9.45 14.17
C VAL A 195 -21.71 -9.59 14.70
N THR A 196 -22.28 -8.48 15.15
CA THR A 196 -23.67 -8.43 15.62
C THR A 196 -24.62 -8.01 14.50
N TYR A 197 -25.88 -8.44 14.60
CA TYR A 197 -26.94 -7.99 13.70
C TYR A 197 -27.08 -6.46 13.66
N GLY A 198 -26.75 -5.76 14.75
CA GLY A 198 -26.77 -4.29 14.82
C GLY A 198 -25.70 -3.62 13.95
N GLU A 199 -24.51 -4.22 13.85
CA GLU A 199 -23.40 -3.70 13.03
C GLU A 199 -23.66 -3.92 11.53
N LEU A 200 -24.19 -5.09 11.15
CA LEU A 200 -24.60 -5.37 9.76
C LEU A 200 -25.74 -4.44 9.27
N LYS A 201 -26.53 -3.89 10.20
CA LYS A 201 -27.61 -2.96 9.87
C LYS A 201 -27.13 -1.50 9.73
N LEU A 202 -25.96 -1.18 10.31
CA LEU A 202 -25.33 0.14 10.21
C LEU A 202 -24.53 0.31 8.91
N ASP A 203 -24.05 -0.79 8.32
CA ASP A 203 -23.36 -0.79 7.01
C ASP A 203 -23.93 -1.90 6.09
N PRO A 204 -25.08 -1.66 5.45
CA PRO A 204 -25.84 -2.69 4.71
C PRO A 204 -25.37 -2.94 3.26
N GLN A 205 -24.22 -2.39 2.85
CA GLN A 205 -23.78 -2.36 1.44
C GLN A 205 -22.99 -3.60 1.01
#